data_AF-A0A4V3IRK1-F1
#
_entry.id   AF-A0A4V3IRK1-F1
#
_cell.length_a   1.000
_cell.length_b   1.000
_cell.length_c   1.000
_cell.angle_alpha   90.00
_cell.angle_beta   90.00
_cell.angle_gamma   90.00
#
_symmetry.space_group_name_H-M   'P 1'
#
loop_
_entity.id
_entity.type
_entity.pdbx_description
1 polymer ?
#
loop_
_entity_poly.entity_id
_entity_poly.type
_entity_poly.pdbx_seq_one_letter_code
_entity_poly.pdbx_strand_id
1 'polypeptide(L)'
;MSASGTTDSPAEPFMHWCEVCGREELLITEDAFNAGWDFPPKIGTFGVISPRTCPKCPMAGTVWWAISVDAFSTDMLTPSQLKTMGRILEEVPPGTGTGTAQ
;
A
#
# COMPACT_ATOMS: atom_id res chain seq x y z
N MET A 1 -2.03 36.08 3.60
CA MET A 1 -2.32 34.90 2.76
C MET A 1 -0.98 34.49 2.16
N SER A 2 -0.27 33.58 2.82
CA SER A 2 1.02 33.09 2.33
C SER A 2 0.85 31.60 2.07
N ALA A 3 0.86 31.25 0.79
CA ALA A 3 0.90 29.87 0.32
C ALA A 3 2.28 29.29 0.67
N SER A 4 2.33 28.44 1.68
CA SER A 4 3.47 27.54 1.88
C SER A 4 3.33 26.43 0.85
N GLY A 5 4.13 26.51 -0.21
CA GLY A 5 4.23 25.48 -1.23
C GLY A 5 4.57 24.15 -0.58
N THR A 6 3.63 23.22 -0.67
CA THR A 6 3.87 21.79 -0.49
C THR A 6 4.90 21.38 -1.54
N THR A 7 6.02 20.86 -1.06
CA THR A 7 7.11 20.34 -1.89
C THR A 7 6.59 19.23 -2.80
N ASP A 8 6.25 19.58 -4.04
CA ASP A 8 5.99 18.65 -5.13
C ASP A 8 7.34 18.14 -5.66
N SER A 9 8.04 17.35 -4.85
CA SER A 9 9.20 16.59 -5.32
C SER A 9 8.69 15.40 -6.14
N PRO A 10 9.17 15.18 -7.37
CA PRO A 10 8.75 14.05 -8.18
C PRO A 10 9.22 12.74 -7.53
N ALA A 11 8.31 12.15 -6.75
CA ALA A 11 8.20 10.78 -6.26
C ALA A 11 9.50 9.95 -6.20
N GLU A 12 10.08 9.86 -5.00
CA GLU A 12 11.13 8.88 -4.70
C GLU A 12 10.59 7.44 -4.93
N PRO A 13 11.38 6.55 -5.56
CA PRO A 13 11.00 5.16 -5.70
C PRO A 13 10.80 4.50 -4.32
N PHE A 14 9.76 3.68 -4.20
CA PHE A 14 9.53 2.88 -3.00
C PHE A 14 9.00 1.49 -3.33
N MET A 15 9.10 0.60 -2.35
CA MET A 15 8.79 -0.81 -2.56
C MET A 15 7.27 -1.02 -2.67
N HIS A 16 6.82 -1.35 -3.87
CA HIS A 16 5.47 -1.85 -4.12
C HIS A 16 5.48 -3.36 -3.97
N TRP A 17 4.47 -3.93 -3.34
CA TRP A 17 4.40 -5.37 -3.11
C TRP A 17 2.97 -5.90 -3.31
N CYS A 18 2.87 -7.13 -3.79
CA CYS A 18 1.60 -7.78 -4.04
C CYS A 18 1.30 -8.77 -2.91
N GLU A 19 0.21 -8.54 -2.19
CA GLU A 19 -0.22 -9.44 -1.11
C GLU A 19 -0.70 -10.81 -1.62
N VAL A 20 -1.06 -10.90 -2.90
CA VAL A 20 -1.59 -12.13 -3.51
C VAL A 20 -0.48 -13.07 -3.97
N CYS A 21 0.50 -12.55 -4.73
CA CYS A 21 1.57 -13.37 -5.32
C CYS A 21 2.96 -13.14 -4.72
N GLY A 22 3.11 -12.19 -3.79
CA GLY A 22 4.39 -11.88 -3.14
C GLY A 22 5.40 -11.14 -4.02
N ARG A 23 5.02 -10.70 -5.23
CA ARG A 23 5.87 -9.87 -6.10
C ARG A 23 6.21 -8.56 -5.40
N GLU A 24 7.47 -8.15 -5.47
CA GLU A 24 7.94 -6.85 -4.97
C GLU A 24 8.71 -6.12 -6.07
N GLU A 25 8.47 -4.81 -6.26
CA GLU A 25 9.11 -3.97 -7.26
C GLU A 25 9.39 -2.56 -6.68
N LEU A 26 10.62 -2.07 -6.85
CA LEU A 26 10.99 -0.70 -6.48
C LEU A 26 10.60 0.23 -7.62
N LEU A 27 9.52 0.99 -7.44
CA LEU A 27 8.92 1.82 -8.48
C LEU A 27 8.62 3.22 -7.95
N ILE A 28 8.61 4.19 -8.87
CA ILE A 28 8.02 5.51 -8.64
C ILE A 28 6.50 5.34 -8.62
N THR A 29 5.81 6.02 -7.70
CA THR A 29 4.34 5.94 -7.54
C THR A 29 3.57 6.05 -8.86
N GLU A 30 3.95 7.04 -9.68
CA GLU A 30 3.27 7.32 -10.93
C GLU A 30 3.43 6.17 -11.94
N ASP A 31 4.64 5.62 -12.05
CA ASP A 31 4.93 4.48 -12.93
C ASP A 31 4.21 3.22 -12.47
N ALA A 32 4.16 2.96 -11.16
CA ALA A 32 3.45 1.82 -10.60
C ALA A 32 1.94 1.92 -10.88
N PHE A 33 1.35 3.09 -10.65
CA PHE A 33 -0.07 3.32 -10.93
C PHE A 33 -0.38 3.14 -12.41
N ASN A 34 0.43 3.73 -13.30
CA ASN A 34 0.26 3.59 -14.75
C ASN A 34 0.46 2.15 -15.22
N ALA A 35 1.29 1.35 -14.54
CA ALA A 35 1.43 -0.08 -14.80
C ALA A 35 0.25 -0.92 -14.29
N GLY A 36 -0.64 -0.35 -13.46
CA GLY A 36 -1.82 -1.01 -12.92
C GLY A 36 -1.65 -1.58 -11.51
N TRP A 37 -0.73 -1.04 -10.71
CA TRP A 37 -0.63 -1.39 -9.30
C TRP A 37 -1.72 -0.69 -8.47
N ASP A 38 -2.38 -1.46 -7.63
CA ASP A 38 -3.24 -0.92 -6.57
C ASP A 38 -2.37 -0.62 -5.36
N PHE A 39 -1.96 0.64 -5.21
CA PHE A 39 -1.09 1.08 -4.12
C PHE A 39 -1.34 2.56 -3.73
N PRO A 40 -1.19 2.92 -2.44
CA PRO A 40 -1.23 4.33 -2.05
C PRO A 40 -0.05 5.14 -2.64
N PRO A 41 -0.19 6.47 -2.76
CA PRO A 41 -1.39 7.28 -2.48
C PRO A 41 -2.43 7.30 -3.61
N LYS A 42 -2.16 6.66 -4.77
CA LYS A 42 -3.08 6.71 -5.92
C LYS A 42 -4.33 5.86 -5.68
N ILE A 43 -4.17 4.72 -5.02
CA ILE A 43 -5.24 3.81 -4.61
C ILE A 43 -5.17 3.60 -3.10
N GLY A 44 -6.16 4.11 -2.36
CA GLY A 44 -6.22 4.00 -0.91
C GLY A 44 -5.29 4.97 -0.17
N THR A 45 -4.90 4.62 1.06
CA THR A 45 -4.08 5.46 1.94
C THR A 45 -3.11 4.59 2.74
N PHE A 46 -1.89 5.09 3.00
CA PHE A 46 -0.92 4.42 3.88
C PHE A 46 -1.49 4.26 5.30
N GLY A 47 -1.24 3.13 5.96
CA GLY A 47 -1.81 2.82 7.27
C GLY A 47 -3.30 2.49 7.28
N VAL A 48 -3.98 2.49 6.12
CA VAL A 48 -5.40 2.15 5.98
C VAL A 48 -5.53 0.91 5.11
N ILE A 49 -6.25 -0.10 5.60
CA ILE A 49 -6.51 -1.33 4.85
C ILE A 49 -7.18 -1.00 3.52
N SER A 50 -6.45 -1.27 2.44
CA SER A 50 -6.83 -1.11 1.04
C SER A 50 -6.01 -2.10 0.20
N PRO A 51 -6.39 -2.39 -1.06
CA PRO A 51 -5.69 -3.40 -1.87
C PRO A 51 -4.20 -3.09 -2.05
N ARG A 52 -3.34 -4.13 -1.95
CA ARG A 52 -1.91 -4.13 -2.32
C ARG A 52 -1.71 -5.17 -3.43
N THR A 53 -2.02 -4.81 -4.68
CA THR A 53 -2.04 -5.78 -5.79
C THR A 53 -1.24 -5.31 -7.01
N CYS A 54 -0.49 -6.25 -7.59
CA CYS A 54 0.17 -6.03 -8.87
C CYS A 54 -0.80 -6.20 -10.04
N PRO A 55 -0.44 -5.75 -11.26
CA PRO A 55 -1.34 -5.74 -12.43
C PRO A 55 -1.79 -7.13 -12.90
N LYS A 56 -1.17 -8.19 -12.38
CA LYS A 56 -1.45 -9.59 -12.76
C LYS A 56 -2.33 -10.33 -11.75
N CYS A 57 -2.62 -9.73 -10.60
CA CYS A 57 -3.41 -10.36 -9.56
C CYS A 57 -4.74 -9.62 -9.37
N PRO A 58 -5.85 -10.33 -9.18
CA PRO A 58 -7.14 -9.69 -8.93
C PRO A 58 -7.19 -9.11 -7.50
N MET A 59 -7.78 -7.93 -7.35
CA MET A 59 -8.05 -7.32 -6.04
C MET A 59 -8.92 -8.20 -5.12
N ALA A 60 -9.67 -9.16 -5.68
CA ALA A 60 -10.46 -10.12 -4.90
C ALA A 60 -9.61 -11.07 -4.05
N GLY A 61 -8.30 -11.18 -4.30
CA GLY A 61 -7.38 -11.95 -3.47
C GLY A 61 -6.87 -11.21 -2.23
N THR A 62 -7.26 -9.96 -2.01
CA THR A 62 -6.70 -9.09 -0.97
C THR A 62 -7.39 -9.25 0.38
N VAL A 63 -6.67 -8.93 1.47
CA VAL A 63 -7.26 -8.83 2.82
C VAL A 63 -8.33 -7.74 2.88
N TRP A 64 -8.15 -6.67 2.10
CA TRP A 64 -9.17 -5.63 1.97
C TRP A 64 -10.48 -6.17 1.40
N TRP A 65 -10.43 -7.04 0.38
CA TRP A 65 -11.62 -7.66 -0.19
C TRP A 65 -12.32 -8.56 0.82
N ALA A 66 -11.56 -9.40 1.52
CA ALA A 66 -12.11 -10.28 2.55
C ALA A 66 -12.90 -9.48 3.62
N ILE A 67 -12.35 -8.36 4.09
CA ILE A 67 -12.99 -7.53 5.11
C ILE A 67 -14.15 -6.72 4.53
N SER A 68 -13.93 -6.05 3.40
CA SER A 68 -14.85 -5.00 2.91
C SER A 68 -15.97 -5.54 2.03
N VAL A 69 -15.72 -6.64 1.33
CA VAL A 69 -16.65 -7.24 0.36
C VAL A 69 -17.23 -8.53 0.91
N ASP A 70 -16.39 -9.45 1.39
CA ASP A 70 -16.87 -10.73 1.95
C ASP A 70 -17.34 -10.61 3.41
N ALA A 71 -17.19 -9.42 4.02
CA ALA A 71 -17.58 -9.11 5.39
C ALA A 71 -16.94 -10.02 6.46
N PHE A 72 -15.71 -10.48 6.22
CA PHE A 72 -14.97 -11.29 7.18
C PHE A 72 -14.56 -10.46 8.38
N SER A 73 -14.80 -11.00 9.58
CA SER A 73 -14.20 -10.51 10.80
C SER A 73 -12.74 -10.95 10.91
N THR A 74 -11.96 -10.30 11.78
CA THR A 74 -10.52 -10.57 11.92
C THR A 74 -10.20 -12.01 12.31
N ASP A 75 -11.07 -12.68 13.06
CA ASP A 75 -10.92 -14.09 13.47
C ASP A 75 -11.17 -15.10 12.33
N MET A 76 -11.82 -14.66 11.24
CA MET A 76 -12.00 -15.46 10.03
C MET A 76 -10.82 -15.35 9.06
N LEU A 77 -9.94 -14.38 9.25
CA LEU A 77 -8.79 -14.15 8.38
C LEU A 77 -7.75 -15.26 8.53
N THR A 78 -7.12 -15.62 7.41
CA THR A 78 -6.02 -16.57 7.44
C THR A 78 -4.78 -15.95 8.09
N PRO A 79 -3.80 -16.77 8.56
CA PRO A 79 -2.56 -16.24 9.10
C PRO A 79 -1.79 -15.33 8.13
N SER A 80 -1.86 -15.60 6.81
CA SER A 80 -1.23 -14.74 5.81
C SER A 80 -1.96 -13.40 5.68
N GLN A 81 -3.30 -13.40 5.68
CA GLN A 81 -4.10 -12.17 5.65
C GLN A 81 -3.87 -11.31 6.90
N LEU A 82 -3.77 -11.92 8.09
CA LEU A 82 -3.43 -11.20 9.33
C LEU A 82 -2.04 -10.54 9.25
N LYS A 83 -1.05 -11.26 8.71
CA LYS A 83 0.29 -10.71 8.48
C LYS A 83 0.27 -9.54 7.50
N THR A 84 -0.46 -9.68 6.40
CA THR A 84 -0.65 -8.63 5.40
C THR A 84 -1.34 -7.40 6.00
N MET A 85 -2.39 -7.61 6.80
CA MET A 85 -3.09 -6.54 7.52
C MET A 85 -2.13 -5.77 8.43
N GLY A 86 -1.29 -6.46 9.20
CA GLY A 86 -0.25 -5.83 10.03
C GLY A 86 0.74 -5.01 9.20
N ARG A 87 1.25 -5.58 8.09
CA ARG A 87 2.15 -4.87 7.16
C ARG A 87 1.52 -3.57 6.67
N ILE A 88 0.25 -3.58 6.25
CA ILE A 88 -0.45 -2.37 5.75
C ILE A 88 -0.62 -1.31 6.85
N LEU A 89 -0.93 -1.71 8.09
CA LEU A 89 -1.13 -0.75 9.19
C LEU A 89 0.17 -0.06 9.61
N GLU A 90 1.31 -0.72 9.42
CA GLU A 90 2.64 -0.18 9.72
C GLU A 90 3.27 0.54 8.52
N GLU A 91 2.65 0.49 7.34
CA GLU A 91 3.14 1.20 6.14
C GLU A 91 3.05 2.72 6.31
N VAL A 92 4.16 3.39 6.01
CA VAL A 92 4.26 4.85 5.98
C VAL A 92 4.63 5.35 4.58
N PRO A 93 4.25 6.57 4.20
CA PRO A 93 4.63 7.13 2.91
C PRO A 93 6.16 7.20 2.74
N PRO A 94 6.68 7.09 1.51
CA PRO A 94 8.10 7.32 1.26
C PRO A 94 8.52 8.72 1.73
N GLY A 95 9.73 8.83 2.29
CA GLY A 95 10.28 10.09 2.81
C GLY A 95 9.80 10.47 4.22
N THR A 96 8.90 9.72 4.87
CA THR A 96 8.49 9.99 6.27
C THR A 96 9.41 9.38 7.32
N GLY A 97 10.62 8.96 6.93
CA GLY A 97 11.66 8.51 7.85
C GLY A 97 12.10 9.67 8.75
N THR A 98 11.61 9.70 9.98
CA THR A 98 12.22 10.48 11.06
C THR A 98 13.68 10.05 11.17
N GLY A 99 14.59 11.00 10.95
CA GLY A 99 15.95 10.83 11.41
C GLY A 99 15.93 10.57 12.92
N THR A 100 16.23 9.35 13.32
CA THR A 100 16.81 9.05 14.62
C THR A 100 18.27 8.74 14.38
N ALA A 101 19.09 9.75 14.68
CA ALA A 101 20.45 9.53 15.08
C ALA A 101 20.47 8.60 16.30
N GLN A 102 21.13 7.46 16.18
CA GLN A 102 22.25 7.07 17.06
C GLN A 102 22.96 5.83 16.52
#